data_AF-W9ZSV0-F1
#
_entry.id   AF-W9ZSV0-F1
#
_cell.length_a   1.000
_cell.length_b   1.000
_cell.length_c   1.000
_cell.angle_alpha   90.00
_cell.angle_beta   90.00
_cell.angle_gamma   90.00
#
_symmetry.space_group_name_H-M   'P 1'
#
loop_
_entity.id
_entity.type
_entity.pdbx_description
1 polymer ?
#
loop_
_entity_poly.entity_id
_entity_poly.type
_entity_poly.pdbx_seq_one_letter_code
_entity_poly.pdbx_strand_id
1 'polypeptide(L)'
;MSDPLSVTAILDGMADALPAHPPSDDSSDLASPYEVIALLIYAYLVALGFKLQGFDKDKKLPAECESLAPRLPPQWNSGFGSCSILYSHKQSAMAFSIRVNLIGQRIEIQGQAVGDNNICRFERPIGEVVKSEKLLVHFTIKDHEENRSNIAEKLQGVFTSKQAIAGMFPLLHAFF
;
A
#
# COMPACT_ATOMS: atom_id res chain seq x y z
N MET A 1 -16.51 -6.21 -17.90
CA MET A 1 -15.12 -6.13 -17.41
C MET A 1 -15.07 -4.94 -16.47
N SER A 2 -14.86 -5.17 -15.17
CA SER A 2 -14.65 -4.08 -14.21
C SER A 2 -13.28 -3.45 -14.45
N ASP A 3 -13.18 -2.12 -14.39
CA ASP A 3 -11.90 -1.42 -14.54
C ASP A 3 -10.99 -1.76 -13.35
N PRO A 4 -9.83 -2.41 -13.56
CA PRO A 4 -8.93 -2.82 -12.48
C PRO A 4 -8.30 -1.62 -11.75
N LEU A 5 -8.32 -0.43 -12.36
CA LEU A 5 -7.83 0.81 -11.76
C LEU A 5 -8.95 1.68 -11.20
N SER A 6 -10.19 1.17 -11.16
CA SER A 6 -11.27 1.88 -10.46
C SER A 6 -10.99 1.98 -8.97
N VAL A 7 -11.43 3.07 -8.34
CA VAL A 7 -11.25 3.30 -6.89
C VAL A 7 -11.77 2.12 -6.06
N THR A 8 -12.90 1.52 -6.46
CA THR A 8 -13.45 0.33 -5.78
C THR A 8 -12.51 -0.87 -5.90
N ALA A 9 -12.03 -1.19 -7.10
CA ALA A 9 -11.10 -2.31 -7.29
C ALA A 9 -9.80 -2.13 -6.51
N ILE A 10 -9.29 -0.90 -6.43
CA ILE A 10 -8.10 -0.60 -5.62
C ILE A 10 -8.38 -0.74 -4.12
N LEU A 11 -9.55 -0.31 -3.63
CA LEU A 11 -9.94 -0.51 -2.23
C LEU A 11 -10.09 -1.99 -1.86
N ASP A 12 -10.67 -2.79 -2.76
CA ASP A 12 -10.76 -4.24 -2.60
C ASP A 12 -9.35 -4.85 -2.59
N GLY A 13 -8.47 -4.42 -3.50
CA GLY A 13 -7.06 -4.83 -3.51
C GLY A 13 -6.30 -4.44 -2.25
N MET A 14 -6.56 -3.27 -1.66
CA MET A 14 -6.00 -2.88 -0.36
C MET A 14 -6.51 -3.80 0.75
N ALA A 15 -7.81 -4.12 0.73
CA ALA A 15 -8.43 -5.02 1.69
C ALA A 15 -7.87 -6.45 1.57
N ASP A 16 -7.55 -6.94 0.37
CA ASP A 16 -6.92 -8.24 0.16
C ASP A 16 -5.43 -8.23 0.54
N ALA A 17 -4.78 -7.08 0.46
CA ALA A 17 -3.36 -6.93 0.72
C ALA A 17 -2.97 -6.94 2.19
N LEU A 18 -3.87 -6.59 3.11
CA LEU A 18 -3.56 -6.61 4.53
C LEU A 18 -3.13 -8.02 5.00
N PRO A 19 -2.19 -8.13 5.96
CA PRO A 19 -1.83 -9.41 6.58
C PRO A 19 -3.04 -10.23 7.07
N ALA A 20 -2.83 -11.53 7.27
CA ALA A 20 -3.80 -12.37 7.97
C ALA A 20 -3.56 -12.24 9.48
N HIS A 21 -4.61 -12.03 10.25
CA HIS A 21 -4.52 -12.06 11.71
C HIS A 21 -4.84 -13.45 12.26
N PRO A 22 -4.11 -13.94 13.27
CA PRO A 22 -4.55 -15.09 14.04
C PRO A 22 -5.88 -14.77 14.75
N PRO A 23 -6.70 -15.79 15.10
CA PRO A 23 -8.04 -15.58 15.66
C PRO A 23 -8.12 -14.80 16.98
N SER A 24 -6.99 -14.50 17.60
CA SER A 24 -6.88 -13.75 18.87
C SER A 24 -6.24 -12.38 18.71
N ASP A 25 -5.98 -11.94 17.47
CA ASP A 25 -5.31 -10.67 17.18
C ASP A 25 -6.30 -9.71 16.52
N ASP A 26 -6.72 -8.72 17.30
CA ASP A 26 -7.60 -7.63 16.89
C ASP A 26 -6.84 -6.31 16.64
N SER A 27 -5.51 -6.41 16.52
CA SER A 27 -4.66 -5.26 16.24
C SER A 27 -4.98 -4.64 14.88
N SER A 28 -4.60 -3.36 14.75
CA SER A 28 -4.70 -2.67 13.47
C SER A 28 -3.37 -2.75 12.73
N ASP A 29 -3.44 -3.15 11.46
CA ASP A 29 -2.29 -3.11 10.54
C ASP A 29 -1.90 -1.69 10.13
N LEU A 30 -2.69 -0.67 10.49
CA LEU A 30 -2.51 0.71 10.07
C LEU A 30 -2.54 1.63 11.29
N ALA A 31 -1.37 2.15 11.66
CA ALA A 31 -1.17 3.08 12.75
C ALA A 31 -0.83 4.50 12.25
N SER A 32 -0.41 4.67 11.00
CA SER A 32 0.09 5.94 10.49
C SER A 32 -0.36 6.26 9.05
N PRO A 33 -0.52 7.55 8.68
CA PRO A 33 -0.92 7.94 7.32
C PRO A 33 -0.02 7.40 6.20
N TYR A 34 1.30 7.30 6.42
CA TYR A 34 2.20 6.80 5.38
C TYR A 34 1.97 5.32 5.06
N GLU A 35 1.47 4.53 6.02
CA GLU A 35 1.17 3.11 5.84
C GLU A 35 -0.06 2.93 4.95
N VAL A 36 -1.10 3.76 5.15
CA VAL A 36 -2.29 3.77 4.30
C VAL A 36 -1.93 4.09 2.85
N ILE A 37 -1.06 5.08 2.66
CA ILE A 37 -0.58 5.46 1.33
C ILE A 37 0.29 4.35 0.73
N ALA A 38 1.16 3.71 1.51
CA ALA A 38 1.95 2.58 1.04
C ALA A 38 1.08 1.39 0.62
N LEU A 39 0.02 1.09 1.38
CA LEU A 39 -0.97 0.06 1.05
C LEU A 39 -1.75 0.40 -0.24
N LEU A 40 -2.15 1.66 -0.41
CA LEU A 40 -2.80 2.13 -1.64
C LEU A 40 -1.90 1.93 -2.86
N ILE A 41 -0.63 2.31 -2.73
CA ILE A 41 0.37 2.15 -3.79
C ILE A 41 0.56 0.66 -4.10
N TYR A 42 0.69 -0.19 -3.08
CA TYR A 42 0.80 -1.63 -3.27
C TYR A 42 -0.36 -2.19 -4.11
N ALA A 43 -1.60 -1.92 -3.70
CA ALA A 43 -2.79 -2.39 -4.40
C ALA A 43 -2.84 -1.88 -5.85
N TYR A 44 -2.49 -0.60 -6.07
CA TYR A 44 -2.41 0.00 -7.40
C TYR A 44 -1.38 -0.68 -8.31
N LEU A 45 -0.20 -0.99 -7.79
CA LEU A 45 0.86 -1.64 -8.57
C LEU A 45 0.56 -3.11 -8.86
N VAL A 46 -0.02 -3.83 -7.91
CA VAL A 46 -0.51 -5.19 -8.13
C VAL A 46 -1.59 -5.21 -9.21
N ALA A 47 -2.51 -4.25 -9.21
CA ALA A 47 -3.52 -4.11 -10.27
C ALA A 47 -2.90 -3.84 -11.66
N LEU A 48 -1.73 -3.18 -11.72
CA LEU A 48 -0.95 -2.99 -12.94
C LEU A 48 -0.08 -4.21 -13.31
N GLY A 49 -0.03 -5.25 -12.48
CA GLY A 49 0.75 -6.46 -12.73
C GLY A 49 2.20 -6.42 -12.24
N PHE A 50 2.55 -5.46 -11.38
CA PHE A 50 3.83 -5.48 -10.68
C PHE A 50 3.83 -6.57 -9.61
N LYS A 51 5.01 -7.12 -9.35
CA LYS A 51 5.23 -8.13 -8.31
C LYS A 51 6.10 -7.58 -7.20
N LEU A 52 5.67 -7.76 -5.96
CA LEU A 52 6.45 -7.46 -4.77
C LEU A 52 7.74 -8.30 -4.74
N GLN A 53 8.85 -7.68 -4.36
CA GLN A 53 10.17 -8.28 -4.24
C GLN A 53 10.76 -8.16 -2.83
N GLY A 54 10.20 -7.28 -1.99
CA GLY A 54 10.63 -7.05 -0.62
C GLY A 54 10.44 -5.60 -0.18
N PHE A 55 10.97 -5.26 0.98
CA PHE A 55 10.83 -3.94 1.61
C PHE A 55 12.16 -3.19 1.77
N ASP A 56 13.25 -3.84 1.38
CA ASP A 56 14.61 -3.32 1.42
C ASP A 56 15.29 -3.64 0.09
N LYS A 57 16.09 -2.68 -0.42
CA LYS A 57 16.88 -2.87 -1.65
C LYS A 57 17.96 -3.96 -1.46
N ASP A 58 18.48 -4.07 -0.24
CA ASP A 58 19.58 -4.98 0.11
C ASP A 58 19.07 -6.36 0.57
N LYS A 59 17.79 -6.45 0.99
CA LYS A 59 17.16 -7.68 1.48
C LYS A 59 15.88 -7.98 0.72
N LYS A 60 16.04 -8.49 -0.51
CA LYS A 60 14.93 -9.01 -1.31
C LYS A 60 14.42 -10.32 -0.71
N LEU A 61 13.10 -10.47 -0.63
CA LEU A 61 12.42 -11.67 -0.12
C LEU A 61 11.36 -12.16 -1.14
N PRO A 62 11.73 -12.38 -2.42
CA PRO A 62 10.75 -12.61 -3.48
C PRO A 62 9.94 -13.88 -3.26
N ALA A 63 10.56 -14.97 -2.79
CA ALA A 63 9.87 -16.24 -2.56
C ALA A 63 8.78 -16.14 -1.47
N GLU A 64 9.07 -15.45 -0.36
CA GLU A 64 8.08 -15.19 0.70
C GLU A 64 6.95 -14.30 0.18
N CYS A 65 7.31 -13.19 -0.48
CA CYS A 65 6.35 -12.25 -1.04
C CYS A 65 5.43 -12.90 -2.08
N GLU A 66 5.97 -13.75 -2.96
CA GLU A 66 5.18 -14.49 -3.95
C GLU A 66 4.28 -15.55 -3.30
N SER A 67 4.74 -16.21 -2.24
CA SER A 67 3.95 -17.22 -1.53
C SER A 67 2.74 -16.64 -0.79
N LEU A 68 2.82 -15.37 -0.38
CA LEU A 68 1.76 -14.68 0.36
C LEU A 68 0.84 -13.85 -0.55
N ALA A 69 1.26 -13.52 -1.77
CA ALA A 69 0.53 -12.64 -2.66
C ALA A 69 -0.95 -13.07 -2.84
N PRO A 70 -1.91 -12.13 -2.79
CA PRO A 70 -1.73 -10.67 -2.72
C PRO A 70 -1.50 -10.12 -1.30
N ARG A 71 -1.40 -10.96 -0.26
CA ARG A 71 -1.19 -10.49 1.12
C ARG A 71 0.24 -10.02 1.33
N LEU A 72 0.37 -8.97 2.13
CA LEU A 72 1.62 -8.48 2.66
C LEU A 72 2.05 -9.34 3.86
N PRO A 73 3.36 -9.58 4.03
CA PRO A 73 3.87 -10.22 5.24
C PRO A 73 3.68 -9.30 6.46
N PRO A 74 3.60 -9.85 7.69
CA PRO A 74 3.33 -9.07 8.91
C PRO A 74 4.28 -7.87 9.14
N GLN A 75 5.52 -7.97 8.66
CA GLN A 75 6.57 -6.95 8.82
C GLN A 75 6.59 -5.85 7.73
N TRP A 76 5.58 -5.77 6.87
CA TRP A 76 5.56 -4.86 5.71
C TRP A 76 5.69 -3.37 6.06
N ASN A 77 5.22 -2.98 7.25
CA ASN A 77 5.21 -1.60 7.76
C ASN A 77 6.14 -1.38 8.97
N SER A 78 7.11 -2.27 9.24
CA SER A 78 7.98 -2.16 10.43
C SER A 78 8.92 -0.94 10.45
N GLY A 79 8.96 -0.13 9.39
CA GLY A 79 9.76 1.08 9.32
C GLY A 79 9.15 2.22 10.15
N PHE A 80 9.98 2.94 10.89
CA PHE A 80 9.51 4.11 11.66
C PHE A 80 9.42 5.35 10.77
N GLY A 81 8.20 5.86 10.56
CA GLY A 81 7.97 7.08 9.78
C GLY A 81 8.18 6.92 8.26
N SER A 82 8.42 5.71 7.79
CA SER A 82 8.56 5.42 6.36
C SER A 82 8.24 3.96 6.03
N CYS A 83 7.77 3.72 4.81
CA CYS A 83 7.62 2.39 4.23
C CYS A 83 8.33 2.39 2.86
N SER A 84 9.16 1.38 2.61
CA SER A 84 9.79 1.16 1.31
C SER A 84 9.33 -0.16 0.75
N ILE A 85 9.02 -0.19 -0.54
CA ILE A 85 8.56 -1.39 -1.22
C ILE A 85 9.30 -1.52 -2.54
N LEU A 86 9.83 -2.72 -2.80
CA LEU A 86 10.54 -3.07 -4.01
C LEU A 86 9.64 -3.92 -4.91
N TYR A 87 9.57 -3.57 -6.19
CA TYR A 87 8.75 -4.24 -7.18
C TYR A 87 9.57 -4.66 -8.41
N SER A 88 9.03 -5.62 -9.15
CA SER A 88 9.46 -5.98 -10.50
C SER A 88 8.25 -5.95 -11.44
N HIS A 89 8.49 -5.81 -12.75
CA HIS A 89 7.44 -5.83 -13.74
C HIS A 89 7.87 -6.63 -14.97
N LYS A 90 6.96 -7.41 -15.55
CA LYS A 90 7.28 -8.31 -16.69
C LYS A 90 7.83 -7.57 -17.94
N GLN A 91 7.56 -6.28 -18.07
CA GLN A 91 8.00 -5.46 -19.21
C GLN A 91 9.36 -4.78 -18.97
N SER A 92 9.99 -4.96 -17.80
CA SER A 92 11.29 -4.39 -17.47
C SER A 92 12.17 -5.41 -16.75
N ALA A 93 13.46 -5.45 -17.09
CA ALA A 93 14.44 -6.20 -16.32
C ALA A 93 14.85 -5.49 -15.02
N MET A 94 14.44 -4.23 -14.83
CA MET A 94 14.76 -3.43 -13.65
C MET A 94 13.78 -3.72 -12.50
N ALA A 95 14.28 -3.58 -11.28
CA ALA A 95 13.43 -3.46 -10.10
C ALA A 95 13.11 -1.98 -9.85
N PHE A 96 11.96 -1.71 -9.26
CA PHE A 96 11.51 -0.35 -8.93
C PHE A 96 11.33 -0.26 -7.42
N SER A 97 11.90 0.76 -6.79
CA SER A 97 11.65 1.05 -5.38
C SER A 97 10.72 2.24 -5.25
N ILE A 98 9.65 2.07 -4.49
CA ILE A 98 8.82 3.18 -4.04
C ILE A 98 8.97 3.32 -2.52
N ARG A 99 9.23 4.53 -2.08
CA ARG A 99 9.34 4.90 -0.67
C ARG A 99 8.28 5.94 -0.34
N VAL A 100 7.58 5.72 0.76
CA VAL A 100 6.62 6.66 1.34
C VAL A 100 7.19 7.14 2.67
N ASN A 101 7.43 8.43 2.80
CA ASN A 101 8.00 9.05 4.00
C ASN A 101 6.99 10.01 4.63
N LEU A 102 6.95 10.03 5.96
CA LEU A 102 6.28 11.06 6.72
C LEU A 102 7.26 12.20 7.02
N ILE A 103 6.94 13.40 6.54
CA ILE A 103 7.76 14.60 6.75
C ILE A 103 6.87 15.70 7.36
N GLY A 104 6.88 15.80 8.69
CA GLY A 104 5.99 16.72 9.41
C GLY A 104 4.52 16.41 9.14
N GLN A 105 3.79 17.35 8.51
CA GLN A 105 2.38 17.19 8.13
C GLN A 105 2.18 16.79 6.66
N ARG A 106 3.24 16.30 6.00
CA ARG A 106 3.22 15.89 4.60
C ARG A 106 3.66 14.44 4.45
N ILE A 107 3.14 13.82 3.40
CA ILE A 107 3.61 12.53 2.91
C ILE A 107 4.38 12.80 1.63
N GLU A 108 5.62 12.34 1.61
CA GLU A 108 6.47 12.32 0.43
C GLU A 108 6.44 10.91 -0.17
N ILE A 109 6.23 10.82 -1.48
CA ILE A 109 6.31 9.56 -2.22
C ILE A 109 7.41 9.70 -3.25
N GLN A 110 8.36 8.78 -3.18
CA GLN A 110 9.56 8.75 -4.01
C GLN A 110 9.60 7.43 -4.79
N GLY A 111 9.69 7.50 -6.12
CA GLY A 111 9.88 6.37 -7.02
C GLY A 111 11.26 6.40 -7.67
N GLN A 112 11.89 5.23 -7.84
CA GLN A 112 13.18 5.10 -8.50
C GLN A 112 13.33 3.70 -9.11
N ALA A 113 13.86 3.61 -10.33
CA ALA A 113 14.34 2.35 -10.89
C ALA A 113 15.71 2.01 -10.27
N VAL A 114 15.87 0.81 -9.71
CA VAL A 114 17.11 0.38 -9.04
C VAL A 114 18.25 0.34 -10.04
N GLY A 115 19.31 1.11 -9.76
CA GLY A 115 20.46 1.28 -10.65
C GLY A 115 20.36 2.49 -11.59
N ASP A 116 19.23 3.19 -11.60
CA ASP A 116 19.07 4.49 -12.25
C ASP A 116 19.26 5.63 -11.23
N ASN A 117 19.81 6.76 -11.67
CA ASN A 117 19.97 7.98 -10.89
C ASN A 117 18.72 8.88 -10.93
N ASN A 118 17.75 8.59 -11.80
CA ASN A 118 16.51 9.35 -11.88
C ASN A 118 15.59 9.00 -10.71
N ILE A 119 15.22 10.02 -9.94
CA ILE A 119 14.28 9.92 -8.84
C ILE A 119 13.08 10.80 -9.17
N CYS A 120 11.90 10.19 -9.22
CA CYS A 120 10.64 10.91 -9.29
C CYS A 120 10.09 11.07 -7.87
N ARG A 121 9.60 12.26 -7.53
CA ARG A 121 9.06 12.56 -6.21
C ARG A 121 7.84 13.46 -6.30
N PHE A 122 6.87 13.20 -5.45
CA PHE A 122 5.77 14.14 -5.19
C PHE A 122 5.38 14.14 -3.71
N GLU A 123 4.68 15.20 -3.31
CA GLU A 123 4.25 15.39 -1.93
C GLU A 123 2.76 15.73 -1.85
N ARG A 124 2.14 15.35 -0.72
CA ARG A 124 0.77 15.72 -0.37
C ARG A 124 0.66 16.08 1.11
N PRO A 125 -0.08 17.13 1.49
CA PRO A 125 -0.51 17.31 2.86
C PRO A 125 -1.33 16.12 3.34
N ILE A 126 -1.08 15.65 4.57
CA ILE A 126 -1.81 14.50 5.14
C ILE A 126 -3.31 14.76 5.15
N GLY A 127 -3.73 15.93 5.65
CA GLY A 127 -5.15 16.28 5.80
C GLY A 127 -5.92 16.45 4.49
N GLU A 128 -5.26 16.46 3.33
CA GLU A 128 -5.94 16.45 2.03
C GLU A 128 -6.30 15.03 1.57
N VAL A 129 -5.61 14.01 2.08
CA VAL A 129 -5.71 12.63 1.59
C VAL A 129 -6.24 11.67 2.65
N VAL A 130 -5.79 11.80 3.89
CA VAL A 130 -6.05 10.85 4.98
C VAL A 130 -6.75 11.54 6.16
N LYS A 131 -7.77 10.88 6.69
CA LYS A 131 -8.45 11.19 7.96
C LYS A 131 -7.75 10.44 9.08
N SER A 132 -6.77 11.07 9.72
CA SER A 132 -5.95 10.43 10.75
C SER A 132 -6.76 9.85 11.91
N GLU A 133 -7.92 10.45 12.22
CA GLU A 133 -8.85 9.99 13.25
C GLU A 133 -9.54 8.66 12.93
N LYS A 134 -9.37 8.12 11.72
CA LYS A 134 -9.96 6.86 11.25
C LYS A 134 -8.94 5.77 10.93
N LEU A 135 -7.65 5.99 11.22
CA LEU A 135 -6.55 5.09 10.84
C LEU A 135 -6.66 3.67 11.40
N LEU A 136 -7.20 3.52 12.61
CA LEU A 136 -7.32 2.25 13.30
C LEU A 136 -8.39 1.36 12.65
N VAL A 137 -8.03 0.76 11.51
CA VAL A 137 -8.84 -0.22 10.81
C VAL A 137 -8.69 -1.55 11.55
N HIS A 138 -9.72 -1.90 12.31
CA HIS A 138 -9.78 -3.17 13.03
C HIS A 138 -10.51 -4.23 12.20
N PHE A 139 -10.00 -5.45 12.26
CA PHE A 139 -10.69 -6.61 11.72
C PHE A 139 -11.81 -7.05 12.64
N THR A 140 -12.91 -7.53 12.05
CA THR A 140 -13.99 -8.14 12.83
C THR A 140 -13.79 -9.64 12.78
N ILE A 141 -13.47 -10.25 13.92
CA ILE A 141 -13.38 -11.71 14.04
C ILE A 141 -14.79 -12.24 14.31
N LYS A 142 -15.28 -13.13 13.45
CA LYS A 142 -16.59 -13.78 13.62
C LYS A 142 -16.38 -15.29 13.50
N ASP A 143 -16.85 -16.07 14.47
CA ASP A 143 -16.78 -17.53 14.46
C ASP A 143 -15.34 -18.09 14.31
N HIS A 144 -14.35 -17.41 14.90
CA HIS A 144 -12.90 -17.70 14.77
C HIS A 144 -12.32 -17.53 13.36
N GLU A 145 -13.09 -16.97 12.43
CA GLU A 145 -12.63 -16.58 11.11
C GLU A 145 -12.60 -15.05 10.97
N GLU A 146 -11.61 -14.59 10.21
CA GLU A 146 -11.43 -13.17 9.92
C GLU A 146 -12.49 -12.72 8.90
N ASN A 147 -13.42 -11.85 9.30
CA ASN A 147 -14.41 -11.31 8.37
C ASN A 147 -13.88 -10.06 7.68
N ARG A 148 -13.48 -10.20 6.41
CA ARG A 148 -12.94 -9.11 5.59
C ARG A 148 -13.97 -8.34 4.76
N SER A 149 -15.25 -8.70 4.84
CA SER A 149 -16.31 -8.17 3.95
C SER A 149 -16.54 -6.66 4.07
N ASN A 150 -16.15 -6.03 5.19
CA ASN A 150 -16.31 -4.59 5.43
C ASN A 150 -14.99 -3.80 5.43
N ILE A 151 -13.85 -4.45 5.14
CA ILE A 151 -12.54 -3.81 5.24
C ILE A 151 -12.35 -2.76 4.15
N ALA A 152 -12.77 -3.02 2.92
CA ALA A 152 -12.74 -2.03 1.84
C ALA A 152 -13.55 -0.77 2.17
N GLU A 153 -14.71 -0.91 2.83
CA GLU A 153 -15.53 0.21 3.29
C GLU A 153 -14.83 1.00 4.41
N LYS A 154 -14.23 0.31 5.39
CA LYS A 154 -13.45 0.94 6.46
C LYS A 154 -12.25 1.70 5.88
N LEU A 155 -11.49 1.08 4.97
CA LEU A 155 -10.37 1.69 4.26
C LEU A 155 -10.78 2.92 3.46
N GLN A 156 -11.92 2.87 2.75
CA GLN A 156 -12.47 4.06 2.10
C GLN A 156 -12.74 5.18 3.10
N GLY A 157 -13.21 4.83 4.31
CA GLY A 157 -13.45 5.75 5.41
C GLY A 157 -12.19 6.46 5.90
N VAL A 158 -11.00 5.86 5.75
CA VAL A 158 -9.70 6.44 6.10
C VAL A 158 -9.32 7.59 5.17
N PHE A 159 -9.79 7.60 3.93
CA PHE A 159 -9.51 8.68 2.99
C PHE A 159 -10.47 9.86 3.15
N THR A 160 -10.00 11.07 2.78
CA THR A 160 -10.83 12.28 2.75
C THR A 160 -12.04 12.12 1.82
N SER A 161 -11.80 11.53 0.64
CA SER A 161 -12.82 11.22 -0.37
C SER A 161 -12.33 10.18 -1.39
N LYS A 162 -13.24 9.61 -2.19
CA LYS A 162 -12.87 8.79 -3.37
C LYS A 162 -12.05 9.59 -4.40
N GLN A 163 -12.28 10.89 -4.50
CA GLN A 163 -11.52 11.77 -5.39
C GLN A 163 -10.07 11.94 -4.93
N ALA A 164 -9.84 11.97 -3.61
CA ALA A 164 -8.48 11.99 -3.08
C ALA A 164 -7.70 10.72 -3.42
N ILE A 165 -8.36 9.56 -3.38
CA ILE A 165 -7.78 8.28 -3.85
C ILE A 165 -7.46 8.36 -5.35
N ALA A 166 -8.47 8.69 -6.18
CA ALA A 166 -8.30 8.75 -7.63
C ALA A 166 -7.24 9.76 -8.06
N GLY A 167 -7.11 10.89 -7.34
CA GLY A 167 -6.11 11.92 -7.59
C GLY A 167 -4.66 11.46 -7.38
N MET A 168 -4.44 10.32 -6.72
CA MET A 168 -3.10 9.72 -6.57
C MET A 168 -2.67 8.95 -7.82
N PHE A 169 -3.60 8.36 -8.57
CA PHE A 169 -3.26 7.43 -9.65
C PHE A 169 -2.42 8.05 -10.78
N PRO A 170 -2.70 9.27 -11.28
CA PRO A 170 -1.86 9.89 -12.30
C PRO A 170 -0.42 10.17 -11.80
N LEU A 171 -0.25 10.44 -10.50
CA LEU A 171 1.06 10.68 -9.90
C LEU A 171 1.87 9.39 -9.81
N LEU A 172 1.20 8.29 -9.45
CA LEU A 172 1.82 6.97 -9.39
C LEU A 172 2.18 6.44 -10.77
N HIS A 173 1.35 6.72 -11.77
CA HIS A 173 1.63 6.35 -13.15
C HIS A 173 2.90 7.04 -13.67
N ALA A 174 3.19 8.27 -13.23
CA ALA A 174 4.40 9.01 -13.63
C ALA A 174 5.73 8.39 -13.14
N PHE A 175 5.70 7.32 -12.34
CA PHE A 175 6.89 6.57 -11.95
C PHE A 175 7.33 5.52 -12.98
N PHE A 176 6.50 5.22 -13.99
CA PHE A 176 6.73 4.15 -14.97
C PHE A 176 6.48 4.64 -16.39
#